data_AF-A0A1W9VJU5-F1
#
_entry.id   AF-A0A1W9VJU5-F1
#
_cell.length_a   1.000
_cell.length_b   1.000
_cell.length_c   1.000
_cell.angle_alpha   90.00
_cell.angle_beta   90.00
_cell.angle_gamma   90.00
#
_symmetry.space_group_name_H-M   'P 1'
#
loop_
_entity.id
_entity.type
_entity.pdbx_description
1 polymer ?
#
loop_
_entity_poly.entity_id
_entity_poly.type
_entity_poly.pdbx_seq_one_letter_code
_entity_poly.pdbx_strand_id
1 'polypeptide(L)'
;MIVKNTTTDLLYPYGITSLSEDDPYFHPFHENPKYYHKDAAYHNGTIWGWNAGLIVTGLNKFGYQDLAYKLTKNLSNQILTMGAIGSMSENLSAFPDKNGDPILSGTFSQAWSVSEFARNGYQDYLGFRPSLLENSLKISPSFPTSWNKIKAELPFGDSESITIVGNKNNNIWEFSILLNSSTSRDINWSGIDNLGVRREYTFKTEPYSTQMLIWNFKEEIGDLNFRTPNVNKSFPSTSNRDVLKGIILNKEYK
;
A
#
# COMPACT_ATOMS: atom_id res chain seq x y z
N MET A 1 -16.13 4.32 -5.61
CA MET A 1 -16.67 2.98 -5.89
C MET A 1 -15.57 1.92 -5.89
N ILE A 2 -14.51 2.06 -6.70
CA ILE A 2 -13.41 1.07 -6.80
C ILE A 2 -12.70 0.84 -5.46
N VAL A 3 -12.05 1.86 -4.86
CA VAL A 3 -11.30 1.69 -3.59
C VAL A 3 -12.19 1.11 -2.49
N LYS A 4 -13.42 1.61 -2.35
CA LYS A 4 -14.40 1.06 -1.40
C LYS A 4 -14.61 -0.44 -1.59
N ASN A 5 -14.99 -0.87 -2.81
CA ASN A 5 -15.28 -2.29 -3.07
C ASN A 5 -14.03 -3.15 -2.91
N THR A 6 -12.89 -2.73 -3.48
CA THR A 6 -11.60 -3.42 -3.33
C THR A 6 -11.22 -3.57 -1.84
N THR A 7 -11.39 -2.54 -1.03
CA THR A 7 -11.10 -2.61 0.41
C THR A 7 -12.06 -3.54 1.13
N THR A 8 -13.37 -3.43 0.91
CA THR A 8 -14.37 -4.25 1.58
C THR A 8 -14.29 -5.73 1.19
N ASP A 9 -13.95 -6.01 -0.07
CA ASP A 9 -14.01 -7.37 -0.61
C ASP A 9 -12.68 -8.12 -0.52
N LEU A 10 -11.55 -7.41 -0.55
CA LEU A 10 -10.22 -8.02 -0.74
C LEU A 10 -9.19 -7.70 0.36
N LEU A 11 -9.39 -6.63 1.13
CA LEU A 11 -8.32 -6.13 2.02
C LEU A 11 -8.44 -6.67 3.45
N TYR A 12 -7.48 -7.49 3.85
CA TYR A 12 -7.30 -7.98 5.21
C TYR A 12 -6.29 -7.12 5.98
N PRO A 13 -6.21 -7.26 7.32
CA PRO A 13 -5.25 -6.50 8.13
C PRO A 13 -3.78 -6.74 7.77
N TYR A 14 -3.46 -7.86 7.10
CA TYR A 14 -2.11 -8.30 6.75
C TYR A 14 -1.81 -8.31 5.25
N GLY A 15 -2.77 -7.93 4.41
CA GLY A 15 -2.56 -7.88 2.95
C GLY A 15 -3.87 -7.91 2.16
N ILE A 16 -3.73 -7.80 0.84
CA ILE A 16 -4.87 -7.77 -0.09
C ILE A 16 -4.87 -9.02 -0.96
N THR A 17 -6.03 -9.67 -1.09
CA THR A 17 -6.18 -10.85 -1.94
C THR A 17 -6.36 -10.47 -3.41
N SER A 18 -6.00 -11.39 -4.29
CA SER A 18 -6.19 -11.27 -5.74
C SER A 18 -7.64 -11.49 -6.19
N LEU A 19 -8.43 -12.21 -5.40
CA LEU A 19 -9.85 -12.49 -5.64
C LEU A 19 -10.66 -12.31 -4.35
N SER A 20 -11.95 -12.02 -4.52
CA SER A 20 -12.91 -12.02 -3.40
C SER A 20 -13.14 -13.45 -2.92
N GLU A 21 -13.38 -13.62 -1.61
CA GLU A 21 -13.77 -14.91 -1.05
C GLU A 21 -15.03 -15.48 -1.72
N ASP A 22 -15.87 -14.62 -2.30
CA ASP A 22 -17.10 -14.99 -3.00
C ASP A 22 -16.89 -15.44 -4.44
N ASP A 23 -15.66 -15.33 -4.95
CA ASP A 23 -15.29 -15.86 -6.26
C ASP A 23 -15.22 -17.40 -6.22
N PRO A 24 -15.79 -18.11 -7.22
CA PRO A 24 -15.76 -19.57 -7.28
C PRO A 24 -14.33 -20.16 -7.41
N TYR A 25 -13.34 -19.37 -7.81
CA TYR A 25 -11.94 -19.79 -7.91
C TYR A 25 -11.09 -19.35 -6.71
N PHE A 26 -11.69 -18.78 -5.67
CA PHE A 26 -10.93 -18.37 -4.50
C PHE A 26 -10.31 -19.56 -3.75
N HIS A 27 -8.98 -19.49 -3.60
CA HIS A 27 -8.14 -20.43 -2.90
C HIS A 27 -7.58 -19.75 -1.63
N PRO A 28 -8.12 -20.07 -0.44
CA PRO A 28 -7.75 -19.38 0.81
C PRO A 28 -6.33 -19.67 1.29
N PHE A 29 -5.75 -20.79 0.86
CA PHE A 29 -4.43 -21.25 1.30
C PHE A 29 -3.55 -21.41 0.07
N HIS A 30 -2.31 -20.89 0.10
CA HIS A 30 -1.42 -21.05 -1.05
C HIS A 30 -0.97 -22.51 -1.21
N GLU A 31 -0.75 -23.22 -0.11
CA GLU A 31 -0.37 -24.63 -0.11
C GLU A 31 -1.50 -25.49 0.47
N ASN A 32 -2.24 -26.19 -0.40
CA ASN A 32 -3.31 -27.09 0.01
C ASN A 32 -3.49 -28.27 -0.96
N PRO A 33 -2.50 -29.18 -1.05
CA PRO A 33 -2.43 -30.22 -2.08
C PRO A 33 -3.61 -31.20 -2.10
N LYS A 34 -4.37 -31.30 -1.00
CA LYS A 34 -5.59 -32.10 -0.94
C LYS A 34 -6.68 -31.57 -1.91
N TYR A 35 -6.69 -30.26 -2.17
CA TYR A 35 -7.74 -29.59 -2.93
C TYR A 35 -7.25 -29.00 -4.24
N TYR A 36 -5.97 -28.60 -4.36
CA TYR A 36 -5.39 -28.01 -5.58
C TYR A 36 -3.86 -27.93 -5.50
N HIS A 37 -3.21 -27.79 -6.66
CA HIS A 37 -1.78 -27.47 -6.74
C HIS A 37 -1.54 -25.99 -6.34
N LYS A 38 -0.38 -25.69 -5.75
CA LYS A 38 -0.05 -24.31 -5.30
C LYS A 38 -0.12 -23.27 -6.42
N ASP A 39 0.23 -23.66 -7.65
CA ASP A 39 0.21 -22.75 -8.81
C ASP A 39 -1.23 -22.34 -9.18
N ALA A 40 -2.22 -23.20 -8.88
CA ALA A 40 -3.63 -22.84 -9.06
C ALA A 40 -4.07 -21.78 -8.06
N ALA A 41 -3.48 -21.74 -6.86
CA ALA A 41 -3.77 -20.75 -5.82
C ALA A 41 -3.02 -19.42 -6.00
N TYR A 42 -1.86 -19.44 -6.69
CA TYR A 42 -0.89 -18.34 -6.75
C TYR A 42 -1.46 -16.95 -7.09
N HIS A 43 -2.50 -16.87 -7.94
CA HIS A 43 -3.20 -15.62 -8.30
C HIS A 43 -4.72 -15.68 -8.11
N ASN A 44 -5.20 -16.68 -7.38
CA ASN A 44 -6.61 -16.97 -7.25
C ASN A 44 -7.03 -16.93 -5.79
N GLY A 45 -6.88 -15.79 -5.13
CA GLY A 45 -7.32 -15.58 -3.76
C GLY A 45 -6.20 -15.51 -2.73
N THR A 46 -4.98 -15.97 -3.01
CA THR A 46 -3.82 -15.71 -2.15
C THR A 46 -3.46 -14.22 -2.14
N ILE A 47 -2.71 -13.84 -1.11
CA ILE A 47 -2.16 -12.50 -0.96
C ILE A 47 -0.76 -12.51 -1.55
N TRP A 48 -0.50 -11.63 -2.52
CA TRP A 48 0.85 -11.33 -2.99
C TRP A 48 1.30 -10.01 -2.35
N GLY A 49 2.39 -10.02 -1.58
CA GLY A 49 2.83 -8.88 -0.77
C GLY A 49 2.97 -7.58 -1.56
N TRP A 50 3.36 -7.69 -2.83
CA TRP A 50 3.53 -6.58 -3.76
C TRP A 50 2.26 -5.73 -3.92
N ASN A 51 1.08 -6.36 -3.95
CA ASN A 51 -0.19 -5.67 -4.15
C ASN A 51 -0.56 -4.74 -2.98
N ALA A 52 0.07 -4.93 -1.81
CA ALA A 52 -0.10 -4.01 -0.69
C ALA A 52 0.32 -2.57 -1.06
N GLY A 53 1.34 -2.41 -1.92
CA GLY A 53 1.77 -1.11 -2.41
C GLY A 53 0.67 -0.32 -3.10
N LEU A 54 -0.09 -1.00 -3.97
CA LEU A 54 -1.15 -0.41 -4.78
C LEU A 54 -2.34 0.04 -3.92
N ILE A 55 -2.75 -0.79 -2.96
CA ILE A 55 -3.87 -0.43 -2.09
C ILE A 55 -3.48 0.69 -1.11
N VAL A 56 -2.24 0.73 -0.62
CA VAL A 56 -1.73 1.86 0.18
C VAL A 56 -1.76 3.15 -0.63
N THR A 57 -1.32 3.15 -1.89
CA THR A 57 -1.44 4.30 -2.80
C THR A 57 -2.91 4.73 -2.97
N GLY A 58 -3.80 3.77 -3.25
CA GLY A 58 -5.23 4.04 -3.42
C GLY A 58 -5.87 4.65 -2.17
N LEU A 59 -5.63 4.07 -1.00
CA LEU A 59 -6.17 4.56 0.27
C LEU A 59 -5.68 5.99 0.56
N ASN A 60 -4.37 6.26 0.45
CA ASN A 60 -3.82 7.60 0.68
C ASN A 60 -4.40 8.64 -0.30
N LYS A 61 -4.53 8.29 -1.59
CA LYS A 61 -5.08 9.20 -2.62
C LYS A 61 -6.49 9.71 -2.29
N PHE A 62 -7.31 8.85 -1.68
CA PHE A 62 -8.71 9.13 -1.36
C PHE A 62 -8.96 9.46 0.12
N GLY A 63 -7.92 9.66 0.92
CA GLY A 63 -8.06 10.14 2.29
C GLY A 63 -8.18 9.06 3.36
N TYR A 64 -7.94 7.80 3.02
CA TYR A 64 -7.99 6.67 3.94
C TYR A 64 -6.59 6.32 4.50
N GLN A 65 -5.72 7.31 4.69
CA GLN A 65 -4.35 7.12 5.16
C GLN A 65 -4.25 6.41 6.51
N ASP A 66 -5.24 6.52 7.39
CA ASP A 66 -5.25 5.80 8.68
C ASP A 66 -5.44 4.30 8.52
N LEU A 67 -6.32 3.87 7.59
CA LEU A 67 -6.47 2.46 7.26
C LEU A 67 -5.21 1.94 6.56
N ALA A 68 -4.65 2.73 5.62
CA ALA A 68 -3.39 2.42 4.97
C ALA A 68 -2.27 2.21 6.00
N TYR A 69 -2.20 3.06 7.01
CA TYR A 69 -1.18 2.99 8.05
C TYR A 69 -1.34 1.79 8.98
N LYS A 70 -2.57 1.37 9.27
CA LYS A 70 -2.81 0.11 9.99
C LYS A 70 -2.22 -1.09 9.21
N LEU A 71 -2.44 -1.14 7.90
CA LEU A 71 -1.84 -2.16 7.03
C LEU A 71 -0.31 -2.02 7.02
N THR A 72 0.24 -0.82 6.79
CA THR A 72 1.70 -0.57 6.78
C THR A 72 2.37 -1.01 8.08
N LYS A 73 1.74 -0.80 9.25
CA LYS A 73 2.27 -1.32 10.53
C LYS A 73 2.30 -2.84 10.56
N ASN A 74 1.28 -3.52 10.04
CA ASN A 74 1.30 -4.98 9.94
C ASN A 74 2.41 -5.46 8.99
N LEU A 75 2.54 -4.86 7.80
CA LEU A 75 3.61 -5.18 6.86
C LEU A 75 5.00 -4.94 7.47
N SER A 76 5.15 -3.87 8.25
CA SER A 76 6.39 -3.60 9.01
C SER A 76 6.68 -4.71 10.01
N ASN A 77 5.67 -5.19 10.73
CA ASN A 77 5.82 -6.32 11.64
C ASN A 77 6.22 -7.60 10.89
N GLN A 78 5.62 -7.87 9.73
CA GLN A 78 6.01 -9.00 8.88
C GLN A 78 7.50 -8.90 8.49
N ILE A 79 7.94 -7.73 8.01
CA ILE A 79 9.35 -7.48 7.62
C ILE A 79 10.32 -7.69 8.77
N LEU A 80 9.96 -7.20 9.97
CA LEU A 80 10.87 -7.15 11.11
C LEU A 80 10.89 -8.44 11.94
N THR A 81 9.85 -9.29 11.84
CA THR A 81 9.64 -10.38 12.80
C THR A 81 9.27 -11.73 12.19
N MET A 82 8.95 -11.82 10.89
CA MET A 82 8.45 -13.05 10.28
C MET A 82 9.34 -13.53 9.13
N GLY A 83 9.46 -14.85 8.96
CA GLY A 83 10.17 -15.47 7.83
C GLY A 83 11.63 -15.01 7.70
N ALA A 84 12.02 -14.58 6.50
CA ALA A 84 13.34 -14.01 6.25
C ALA A 84 13.38 -12.54 6.72
N ILE A 85 13.84 -12.33 7.96
CA ILE A 85 13.92 -11.01 8.61
C ILE A 85 14.62 -9.97 7.74
N GLY A 86 14.02 -8.78 7.64
CA GLY A 86 14.46 -7.71 6.73
C GLY A 86 13.86 -7.81 5.33
N SER A 87 12.99 -8.78 5.08
CA SER A 87 12.30 -8.99 3.81
C SER A 87 10.84 -9.40 4.02
N MET A 88 10.12 -9.64 2.92
CA MET A 88 8.79 -10.22 2.93
C MET A 88 8.78 -11.51 2.12
N SER A 89 7.98 -12.48 2.55
CA SER A 89 7.66 -13.61 1.68
C SER A 89 6.90 -13.13 0.45
N GLU A 90 7.01 -13.90 -0.62
CA GLU A 90 6.27 -13.67 -1.86
C GLU A 90 4.78 -13.65 -1.60
N ASN A 91 4.24 -14.76 -1.11
CA ASN A 91 2.81 -14.93 -0.92
C ASN A 91 2.46 -15.16 0.55
N LEU A 92 1.21 -14.89 0.87
CA LEU A 92 0.57 -15.33 2.09
C LEU A 92 -0.72 -16.06 1.72
N SER A 93 -1.10 -17.03 2.56
CA SER A 93 -2.48 -17.53 2.53
C SER A 93 -3.43 -16.38 2.87
N ALA A 94 -4.58 -16.35 2.21
CA ALA A 94 -5.61 -15.38 2.53
C ALA A 94 -6.15 -15.57 3.94
N PHE A 95 -6.29 -16.82 4.37
CA PHE A 95 -6.77 -17.17 5.69
C PHE A 95 -5.61 -17.34 6.66
N PRO A 96 -5.75 -16.81 7.89
CA PRO A 96 -4.70 -16.92 8.89
C PRO A 96 -4.66 -18.33 9.48
N ASP A 97 -3.66 -18.58 10.30
CA ASP A 97 -3.60 -19.80 11.10
C ASP A 97 -4.64 -19.78 12.25
N LYS A 98 -4.63 -20.82 13.07
CA LYS A 98 -5.53 -20.98 14.22
C LYS A 98 -5.40 -19.90 15.30
N ASN A 99 -4.27 -19.20 15.36
CA ASN A 99 -4.00 -18.11 16.31
C ASN A 99 -4.38 -16.75 15.71
N GLY A 100 -4.74 -16.69 14.42
CA GLY A 100 -5.00 -15.46 13.70
C GLY A 100 -3.76 -14.86 13.04
N ASP A 101 -2.64 -15.59 13.01
CA ASP A 101 -1.39 -15.10 12.42
C ASP A 101 -1.33 -15.34 10.91
N PRO A 102 -0.69 -14.44 10.13
CA PRO A 102 -0.55 -14.64 8.69
C PRO A 102 0.32 -15.86 8.36
N ILE A 103 -0.10 -16.67 7.40
CA ILE A 103 0.65 -17.85 6.94
C ILE A 103 1.49 -17.48 5.72
N LEU A 104 2.82 -17.38 5.91
CA LEU A 104 3.78 -17.11 4.84
C LEU A 104 3.90 -18.30 3.87
N SER A 105 4.18 -18.02 2.60
CA SER A 105 4.33 -19.05 1.57
C SER A 105 5.05 -18.52 0.31
N GLY A 106 5.33 -19.42 -0.63
CA GLY A 106 6.08 -19.07 -1.85
C GLY A 106 7.55 -18.78 -1.55
N THR A 107 8.18 -17.93 -2.36
CA THR A 107 9.58 -17.54 -2.14
C THR A 107 9.76 -16.83 -0.80
N PHE A 108 10.73 -17.25 0.01
CA PHE A 108 10.95 -16.72 1.37
C PHE A 108 11.29 -15.23 1.43
N SER A 109 11.91 -14.68 0.38
CA SER A 109 12.35 -13.28 0.30
C SER A 109 12.18 -12.77 -1.11
N GLN A 110 11.55 -11.61 -1.24
CA GLN A 110 11.19 -11.05 -2.53
C GLN A 110 11.33 -9.52 -2.53
N ALA A 111 12.28 -9.03 -3.33
CA ALA A 111 12.69 -7.62 -3.29
C ALA A 111 11.59 -6.64 -3.69
N TRP A 112 10.68 -7.03 -4.59
CA TRP A 112 9.68 -6.09 -5.11
C TRP A 112 8.60 -5.73 -4.08
N SER A 113 8.22 -6.64 -3.18
CA SER A 113 7.27 -6.35 -2.09
C SER A 113 7.84 -5.33 -1.10
N VAL A 114 9.10 -5.51 -0.70
CA VAL A 114 9.82 -4.55 0.15
C VAL A 114 10.06 -3.21 -0.57
N SER A 115 10.29 -3.25 -1.88
CA SER A 115 10.43 -2.04 -2.70
C SER A 115 9.13 -1.23 -2.74
N GLU A 116 7.97 -1.87 -2.89
CA GLU A 116 6.67 -1.18 -2.83
C GLU A 116 6.41 -0.59 -1.44
N PHE A 117 6.74 -1.33 -0.37
CA PHE A 117 6.65 -0.83 0.99
C PHE A 117 7.48 0.46 1.18
N ALA A 118 8.73 0.46 0.72
CA ALA A 118 9.60 1.64 0.75
C ALA A 118 9.04 2.77 -0.12
N ARG A 119 8.58 2.46 -1.34
CA ARG A 119 7.97 3.41 -2.27
C ARG A 119 6.79 4.13 -1.64
N ASN A 120 5.92 3.44 -0.89
CA ASN A 120 4.79 4.07 -0.20
C ASN A 120 5.23 5.13 0.82
N GLY A 121 6.33 4.89 1.55
CA GLY A 121 6.92 5.89 2.45
C GLY A 121 7.21 7.21 1.74
N TYR A 122 7.93 7.13 0.62
CA TYR A 122 8.34 8.31 -0.16
C TYR A 122 7.18 8.95 -0.92
N GLN A 123 6.42 8.14 -1.65
CA GLN A 123 5.49 8.66 -2.65
C GLN A 123 4.07 8.83 -2.10
N ASP A 124 3.64 8.05 -1.12
CA ASP A 124 2.24 8.04 -0.68
C ASP A 124 2.05 8.74 0.66
N TYR A 125 2.91 8.48 1.64
CA TYR A 125 2.88 9.20 2.92
C TYR A 125 3.51 10.58 2.82
N LEU A 126 4.77 10.68 2.37
CA LEU A 126 5.45 11.96 2.15
C LEU A 126 4.98 12.65 0.87
N GLY A 127 4.37 11.92 -0.06
CA GLY A 127 3.77 12.51 -1.25
C GLY A 127 4.78 12.93 -2.32
N PHE A 128 6.05 12.56 -2.19
CA PHE A 128 7.13 13.11 -3.01
C PHE A 128 7.22 12.44 -4.38
N ARG A 129 7.03 13.24 -5.44
CA ARG A 129 7.11 12.81 -6.84
C ARG A 129 7.82 13.90 -7.65
N PRO A 130 9.16 13.85 -7.79
CA PRO A 130 9.89 14.84 -8.58
C PRO A 130 9.53 14.72 -10.06
N SER A 131 9.35 15.87 -10.72
CA SER A 131 9.10 16.00 -12.16
C SER A 131 10.18 16.90 -12.76
N LEU A 132 11.41 16.38 -12.82
CA LEU A 132 12.61 17.17 -13.13
C LEU A 132 12.59 17.74 -14.56
N LEU A 133 11.97 17.04 -15.50
CA LEU A 133 11.78 17.53 -16.88
C LEU A 133 10.90 18.79 -16.94
N GLU A 134 9.98 18.93 -15.97
CA GLU A 134 9.12 20.11 -15.81
C GLU A 134 9.71 21.13 -14.83
N ASN A 135 10.96 20.95 -14.40
CA ASN A 135 11.61 21.76 -13.35
C ASN A 135 10.80 21.87 -12.04
N SER A 136 9.99 20.84 -11.71
CA SER A 136 9.07 20.88 -10.58
C SER A 136 9.20 19.69 -9.62
N LEU A 137 8.90 19.94 -8.35
CA LEU A 137 8.83 18.95 -7.29
C LEU A 137 7.37 18.87 -6.81
N LYS A 138 6.71 17.73 -7.06
CA LYS A 138 5.33 17.50 -6.60
C LYS A 138 5.36 16.86 -5.22
N ILE A 139 4.64 17.45 -4.28
CA ILE A 139 4.54 16.99 -2.89
C ILE A 139 3.07 16.90 -2.51
N SER A 140 2.56 15.68 -2.32
CA SER A 140 1.16 15.40 -1.96
C SER A 140 1.04 14.55 -0.68
N PRO A 141 1.42 15.06 0.49
CA PRO A 141 1.47 14.26 1.70
C PRO A 141 0.09 13.77 2.14
N SER A 142 0.07 12.58 2.73
CA SER A 142 -1.13 11.95 3.29
C SER A 142 -0.75 11.34 4.65
N PHE A 143 -0.72 12.17 5.69
CA PHE A 143 -0.23 11.76 7.00
C PHE A 143 -1.32 11.08 7.83
N PRO A 144 -1.03 9.90 8.42
CA PRO A 144 -1.93 9.30 9.41
C PRO A 144 -2.21 10.27 10.55
N THR A 145 -3.43 10.30 11.07
CA THR A 145 -3.87 11.21 12.13
C THR A 145 -3.04 11.09 13.41
N SER A 146 -2.53 9.89 13.66
CA SER A 146 -1.61 9.59 14.76
C SER A 146 -0.26 10.30 14.68
N TRP A 147 0.13 10.82 13.51
CA TRP A 147 1.40 11.53 13.34
C TRP A 147 1.26 12.99 13.77
N ASN A 148 2.28 13.48 14.48
CA ASN A 148 2.35 14.86 14.94
C ASN A 148 3.64 15.57 14.51
N LYS A 149 4.61 14.83 13.98
CA LYS A 149 5.89 15.34 13.52
C LYS A 149 6.36 14.55 12.32
N ILE A 150 7.02 15.22 11.40
CA ILE A 150 7.74 14.62 10.28
C ILE A 150 9.08 15.33 10.12
N LYS A 151 10.10 14.57 9.75
CA LYS A 151 11.37 15.06 9.24
C LYS A 151 11.80 14.11 8.15
N ALA A 152 11.92 14.61 6.93
CA ALA A 152 12.34 13.82 5.79
C ALA A 152 13.37 14.60 4.98
N GLU A 153 14.41 13.90 4.52
CA GLU A 153 15.31 14.37 3.48
C GLU A 153 15.08 13.50 2.25
N LEU A 154 14.72 14.15 1.15
CA LEU A 154 14.22 13.49 -0.04
C LEU A 154 15.15 13.82 -1.22
N PRO A 155 16.08 12.93 -1.56
CA PRO A 155 16.97 13.14 -2.70
C PRO A 155 16.19 13.04 -4.01
N PHE A 156 16.57 13.86 -5.00
CA PHE A 156 15.97 13.81 -6.34
C PHE A 156 16.95 14.05 -7.49
N GLY A 157 18.21 14.36 -7.20
CA GLY A 157 19.24 14.59 -8.20
C GLY A 157 20.63 14.31 -7.64
N ASP A 158 21.66 14.63 -8.41
CA ASP A 158 23.03 14.51 -7.93
C ASP A 158 23.30 15.56 -6.85
N SER A 159 23.48 15.10 -5.61
CA SER A 159 23.66 15.96 -4.44
C SER A 159 22.52 16.98 -4.21
N GLU A 160 21.34 16.73 -4.80
CA GLU A 160 20.15 17.57 -4.62
C GLU A 160 19.12 16.86 -3.75
N SER A 161 18.60 17.58 -2.75
CA SER A 161 17.54 17.07 -1.88
C SER A 161 16.53 18.15 -1.50
N ILE A 162 15.35 17.72 -1.09
CA ILE A 162 14.39 18.58 -0.40
C ILE A 162 14.21 18.07 1.03
N THR A 163 14.44 18.95 1.99
CA THR A 163 14.23 18.65 3.41
C THR A 163 12.90 19.23 3.85
N ILE A 164 12.03 18.37 4.38
CA ILE A 164 10.72 18.76 4.89
C ILE A 164 10.68 18.45 6.38
N VAL A 165 10.47 19.47 7.20
CA VAL A 165 10.22 19.35 8.63
C VAL A 165 8.83 19.88 8.92
N GLY A 166 8.01 19.09 9.61
CA GLY A 166 6.63 19.45 9.92
C GLY A 166 6.27 19.14 11.35
N ASN A 167 5.49 20.01 11.98
CA ASN A 167 4.93 19.79 13.32
C ASN A 167 3.42 20.08 13.29
N LYS A 168 2.63 19.22 13.93
CA LYS A 168 1.18 19.37 14.09
C LYS A 168 0.86 19.98 15.46
N ASN A 169 0.10 21.06 15.47
CA ASN A 169 -0.47 21.66 16.67
C ASN A 169 -1.95 22.00 16.43
N ASN A 170 -2.85 21.53 17.29
CA ASN A 170 -4.31 21.72 17.13
C ASN A 170 -4.80 21.41 15.70
N ASN A 171 -4.36 20.28 15.14
CA ASN A 171 -4.67 19.78 13.80
C ASN A 171 -4.14 20.61 12.62
N ILE A 172 -3.43 21.71 12.91
CA ILE A 172 -2.76 22.53 11.92
C ILE A 172 -1.29 22.08 11.84
N TRP A 173 -0.83 21.82 10.63
CA TRP A 173 0.58 21.54 10.36
C TRP A 173 1.30 22.80 9.93
N GLU A 174 2.48 22.98 10.49
CA GLU A 174 3.45 23.99 10.08
C GLU A 174 4.67 23.29 9.51
N PHE A 175 5.02 23.61 8.28
CA PHE A 175 6.14 23.03 7.54
C PHE A 175 7.23 24.05 7.28
N SER A 176 8.47 23.58 7.40
CA SER A 176 9.67 24.19 6.85
C SER A 176 10.18 23.28 5.73
N ILE A 177 10.29 23.86 4.54
CA ILE A 177 10.63 23.16 3.29
C ILE A 177 11.91 23.79 2.75
N LEU A 178 13.05 23.11 2.93
CA LEU A 178 14.35 23.53 2.46
C LEU A 178 14.67 22.85 1.13
N LEU A 179 14.87 23.64 0.07
CA LEU A 179 15.45 23.16 -1.18
C LEU A 179 16.97 23.17 -1.06
N ASN A 180 17.59 22.00 -1.06
CA ASN A 180 19.05 21.85 -1.15
C ASN A 180 19.43 21.57 -2.62
N SER A 181 19.48 22.64 -3.42
CA SER A 181 19.84 22.60 -4.83
C SER A 181 20.47 23.93 -5.24
N SER A 182 21.38 23.88 -6.21
CA SER A 182 21.98 25.05 -6.86
C SER A 182 21.05 25.72 -7.88
N THR A 183 19.91 25.12 -8.16
CA THR A 183 18.95 25.58 -9.18
C THR A 183 17.56 25.76 -8.57
N SER A 184 16.86 26.81 -8.99
CA SER A 184 15.48 27.03 -8.55
C SER A 184 14.54 25.95 -9.07
N ARG A 185 13.53 25.61 -8.28
CA ARG A 185 12.50 24.62 -8.62
C ARG A 185 11.13 25.17 -8.27
N ASP A 186 10.13 24.75 -9.04
CA ASP A 186 8.74 24.98 -8.65
C ASP A 186 8.31 23.85 -7.70
N ILE A 187 7.76 24.21 -6.54
CA ILE A 187 7.15 23.23 -5.63
C ILE A 187 5.64 23.28 -5.83
N ASN A 188 5.08 22.17 -6.31
CA ASN A 188 3.65 21.94 -6.33
C ASN A 188 3.27 21.13 -5.09
N TRP A 189 2.67 21.80 -4.12
CA TRP A 189 2.11 21.17 -2.94
C TRP A 189 0.63 20.88 -3.15
N SER A 190 0.18 19.66 -2.87
CA SER A 190 -1.24 19.33 -2.87
C SER A 190 -1.64 18.49 -1.66
N GLY A 191 -2.92 18.49 -1.32
CA GLY A 191 -3.42 17.72 -0.20
C GLY A 191 -4.92 17.84 -0.06
N ILE A 192 -5.51 17.00 0.78
CA ILE A 192 -6.91 17.13 1.17
C ILE A 192 -6.96 18.08 2.37
N ASP A 193 -7.67 19.21 2.22
CA ASP A 193 -7.86 20.18 3.30
C ASP A 193 -8.87 19.69 4.35
N ASN A 194 -9.02 20.41 5.45
CA ASN A 194 -9.98 20.09 6.52
C ASN A 194 -11.47 20.04 6.09
N LEU A 195 -11.80 20.55 4.90
CA LEU A 195 -13.13 20.47 4.30
C LEU A 195 -13.30 19.23 3.41
N GLY A 196 -12.26 18.41 3.25
CA GLY A 196 -12.29 17.22 2.39
C GLY A 196 -12.05 17.54 0.91
N VAL A 197 -11.60 18.76 0.58
CA VAL A 197 -11.36 19.20 -0.79
C VAL A 197 -9.87 19.09 -1.10
N ARG A 198 -9.53 18.48 -2.23
CA ARG A 198 -8.14 18.50 -2.71
C ARG A 198 -7.78 19.89 -3.20
N ARG A 199 -6.78 20.50 -2.57
CA ARG A 199 -6.21 21.80 -2.98
C ARG A 199 -4.79 21.61 -3.46
N GLU A 200 -4.39 22.53 -4.32
CA GLU A 200 -3.02 22.62 -4.84
C GLU A 200 -2.52 24.05 -4.66
N TYR A 201 -1.25 24.18 -4.32
CA TYR A 201 -0.56 25.44 -4.17
C TYR A 201 0.82 25.30 -4.81
N THR A 202 1.15 26.20 -5.72
CA THR A 202 2.46 26.22 -6.38
C THR A 202 3.22 27.46 -5.97
N PHE A 203 4.48 27.27 -5.61
CA PHE A 203 5.39 28.36 -5.28
C PHE A 203 6.78 28.03 -5.79
N LYS A 204 7.50 29.06 -6.21
CA LYS A 204 8.89 28.93 -6.66
C LYS A 204 9.82 29.00 -5.46
N THR A 205 10.84 28.16 -5.43
CA THR A 205 11.91 28.22 -4.44
C THR A 205 13.22 28.64 -5.08
N GLU A 206 13.94 29.49 -4.37
CA GLU A 206 15.30 29.89 -4.75
C GLU A 206 16.32 28.83 -4.29
N PRO A 207 17.51 28.78 -4.90
CA PRO A 207 18.58 27.88 -4.47
C PRO A 207 18.87 28.01 -2.97
N TYR A 208 19.02 26.88 -2.29
CA TYR A 208 19.35 26.81 -0.85
C TYR A 208 18.38 27.60 0.06
N SER A 209 17.14 27.81 -0.37
CA SER A 209 16.14 28.58 0.37
C SER A 209 15.17 27.68 1.14
N THR A 210 14.63 28.24 2.23
CA THR A 210 13.59 27.62 3.04
C THR A 210 12.27 28.35 2.83
N GLN A 211 11.20 27.60 2.52
CA GLN A 211 9.84 28.10 2.47
C GLN A 211 9.03 27.56 3.65
N MET A 212 8.20 28.43 4.23
CA MET A 212 7.21 28.04 5.23
C MET A 212 5.86 27.75 4.57
N LEU A 213 5.18 26.72 5.04
CA LEU A 213 3.83 26.35 4.60
C LEU A 213 2.97 25.94 5.79
N ILE A 214 1.73 26.40 5.83
CA ILE A 214 0.73 25.98 6.82
C ILE A 214 -0.34 25.17 6.11
N TRP A 215 -0.71 24.01 6.66
CA TRP A 215 -1.76 23.17 6.12
C TRP A 215 -2.63 22.57 7.21
N ASN A 216 -3.95 22.56 7.00
CA ASN A 216 -4.90 21.87 7.87
C ASN A 216 -5.49 20.69 7.11
N PHE A 217 -5.05 19.47 7.43
CA PHE A 217 -5.54 18.25 6.76
C PHE A 217 -6.89 17.83 7.34
N LYS A 218 -7.70 17.16 6.53
CA LYS A 218 -8.83 16.39 7.06
C LYS A 218 -8.30 15.19 7.85
N GLU A 219 -8.67 15.11 9.13
CA GLU A 219 -8.28 13.97 9.96
C GLU A 219 -9.15 12.73 9.68
N GLU A 220 -10.46 12.89 9.56
CA GLU A 220 -11.39 11.78 9.30
C GLU A 220 -12.00 11.86 7.90
N ILE A 221 -11.80 10.82 7.09
CA ILE A 221 -12.43 10.68 5.78
C ILE A 221 -13.15 9.33 5.73
N GLY A 222 -14.39 9.32 6.22
CA GLY A 222 -15.33 8.20 6.12
C GLY A 222 -14.88 6.89 6.77
N ASP A 223 -15.74 5.88 6.66
CA ASP A 223 -15.50 4.56 7.25
C ASP A 223 -15.18 3.52 6.17
N LEU A 224 -13.93 3.08 6.13
CA LEU A 224 -13.51 1.84 5.47
C LEU A 224 -12.80 0.96 6.49
N ASN A 225 -13.11 -0.32 6.46
CA ASN A 225 -12.59 -1.31 7.39
C ASN A 225 -12.00 -2.48 6.63
N PHE A 226 -11.06 -3.17 7.29
CA PHE A 226 -10.57 -4.45 6.79
C PHE A 226 -11.70 -5.47 6.74
N ARG A 227 -11.61 -6.34 5.75
CA ARG A 227 -12.41 -7.56 5.67
C ARG A 227 -12.03 -8.52 6.81
N THR A 228 -13.04 -9.19 7.37
CA THR A 228 -12.86 -10.32 8.28
C THR A 228 -12.87 -11.64 7.49
N PRO A 229 -11.86 -12.51 7.64
CA PRO A 229 -11.83 -13.81 6.96
C PRO A 229 -13.03 -14.69 7.33
N ASN A 230 -13.72 -15.24 6.33
CA ASN A 230 -14.75 -16.26 6.55
C ASN A 230 -14.14 -17.68 6.61
N VAL A 231 -13.42 -17.98 7.70
CA VAL A 231 -12.68 -19.26 7.87
C VAL A 231 -13.56 -20.51 7.86
N ASN A 232 -14.87 -20.38 8.07
CA ASN A 232 -15.82 -21.49 8.07
C ASN A 232 -16.42 -21.78 6.69
N LYS A 233 -16.11 -20.98 5.67
CA LYS A 233 -16.63 -21.16 4.33
C LYS A 233 -16.09 -22.45 3.71
N SER A 234 -16.98 -23.26 3.13
CA SER A 234 -16.58 -24.40 2.31
C SER A 234 -16.15 -23.91 0.93
N PHE A 235 -14.97 -24.32 0.48
CA PHE A 235 -14.48 -23.96 -0.85
C PHE A 235 -14.64 -25.14 -1.80
N PRO A 236 -14.99 -24.89 -3.08
CA PRO A 236 -15.03 -25.95 -4.06
C PRO A 236 -13.65 -26.58 -4.20
N SER A 237 -13.57 -27.88 -3.91
CA SER A 237 -12.40 -28.69 -4.26
C SER A 237 -12.28 -28.73 -5.78
N THR A 238 -11.07 -28.56 -6.34
CA THR A 238 -10.88 -28.80 -7.77
C THR A 238 -11.11 -30.27 -8.11
N SER A 239 -11.16 -31.19 -7.12
CA SER A 239 -11.52 -32.59 -7.35
C SER A 239 -12.86 -32.78 -8.07
N ASN A 240 -13.81 -31.85 -7.90
CA ASN A 240 -15.13 -31.90 -8.55
C ASN A 240 -15.22 -31.05 -9.82
N ARG A 241 -14.17 -30.29 -10.16
CA ARG A 241 -14.09 -29.38 -11.32
C ARG A 241 -12.66 -29.32 -11.84
N ASP A 242 -12.01 -30.46 -11.97
CA ASP A 242 -10.70 -30.52 -12.61
C ASP A 242 -10.98 -30.41 -14.11
N VAL A 243 -11.16 -29.17 -14.59
CA VAL A 243 -11.52 -28.87 -15.97
C VAL A 243 -10.45 -29.43 -16.91
N LEU A 244 -9.17 -29.41 -16.50
CA LEU A 244 -8.08 -30.00 -17.25
C LEU A 244 -8.19 -31.53 -17.30
N LYS A 245 -8.47 -32.19 -16.18
CA LYS A 245 -8.78 -33.62 -16.17
C LYS A 245 -10.06 -33.93 -16.94
N GLY A 246 -11.08 -33.06 -16.92
CA GLY A 246 -12.27 -33.16 -17.74
C GLY A 246 -11.92 -33.11 -19.22
N ILE A 247 -11.13 -32.12 -19.65
CA ILE A 247 -10.63 -31.98 -21.02
C ILE A 247 -9.79 -33.18 -21.44
N ILE A 248 -8.92 -33.70 -20.56
CA ILE A 248 -8.08 -34.88 -20.83
C ILE A 248 -8.93 -36.16 -20.91
N LEU A 249 -9.81 -36.39 -19.94
CA LEU A 249 -10.67 -37.57 -19.88
C LEU A 249 -11.72 -37.58 -21.00
N ASN A 250 -12.25 -36.41 -21.36
CA ASN A 250 -13.22 -36.23 -22.43
C ASN A 250 -12.56 -36.07 -23.82
N LYS A 251 -11.22 -36.01 -23.89
CA LYS A 251 -10.45 -35.76 -25.12
C LYS A 251 -10.87 -34.48 -25.86
N GLU A 252 -11.18 -33.43 -25.11
CA GLU A 252 -11.59 -32.12 -25.63
C GLU A 252 -10.38 -31.19 -25.93
N TYR A 253 -9.16 -31.73 -25.93
CA TYR A 253 -7.97 -30.99 -26.35
C TYR A 253 -7.97 -30.85 -27.88
N LYS A 254 -8.01 -29.60 -28.37
CA LYS A 254 -7.87 -29.25 -29.79
C LYS A 254 -6.40 -29.03 -30.15
#